data_AF-A0A524EMG8-F1
#
_entry.id   AF-A0A524EMG8-F1
#
_cell.length_a   1.000
_cell.length_b   1.000
_cell.length_c   1.000
_cell.angle_alpha   90.00
_cell.angle_beta   90.00
_cell.angle_gamma   90.00
#
_symmetry.space_group_name_H-M   'P 1'
#
loop_
_entity.id
_entity.type
_entity.pdbx_description
1 polymer ?
#
loop_
_entity_poly.entity_id
_entity_poly.type
_entity_poly.pdbx_seq_one_letter_code
_entity_poly.pdbx_strand_id
1 'polypeptide(L)'
;MDNLMIARVAKFSYLYRNHYMRILGSNIELIRTHWWHAFRFLLMKLLNRGRNEIVSRRIREMVEDTFDGIIDIASPDGIVRTGEKALSKARLAFEEIQYDGKGYKSEADIQMIFGSKSSGEDSRQGILQFLMALPSGNIVQYSINQIQNHSIAGVYEQLCQFPGVGHIGAATYLRDLVELFYDELDEYTKTVDSQTYLVPVDACVRRVAKESGIMFDCSSPLEQARTLAEACREVSIVHKLPLNFSQGAVWLCDKTFESLMSMLKRELPG
;
A
#
# COMPACT_ATOMS: atom_id res chain seq x y z
N MET A 1 18.18 -18.39 13.93
CA MET A 1 17.74 -17.63 12.74
C MET A 1 18.29 -18.35 11.52
N ASP A 2 17.46 -18.64 10.52
CA ASP A 2 17.91 -19.31 9.29
C ASP A 2 18.18 -18.24 8.22
N ASN A 3 19.42 -17.75 8.20
CA ASN A 3 19.87 -16.70 7.29
C ASN A 3 19.66 -17.09 5.81
N LEU A 4 19.72 -18.40 5.50
CA LEU A 4 19.50 -18.92 4.15
C LEU A 4 18.02 -18.87 3.77
N MET A 5 17.10 -19.12 4.71
CA MET A 5 15.67 -19.01 4.47
C MET A 5 15.23 -17.57 4.19
N ILE A 6 15.74 -16.59 4.95
CA ILE A 6 15.45 -15.16 4.71
C ILE A 6 15.84 -14.76 3.27
N ALA A 7 17.06 -15.12 2.85
CA ALA A 7 17.54 -14.85 1.50
C ALA A 7 16.71 -15.58 0.43
N ARG A 8 16.25 -16.81 0.69
CA ARG A 8 15.40 -17.58 -0.24
C ARG A 8 14.02 -16.97 -0.40
N VAL A 9 13.35 -16.58 0.69
CA VAL A 9 12.06 -15.88 0.64
C VAL A 9 12.18 -14.62 -0.20
N ALA A 10 13.23 -13.83 0.00
CA ALA A 10 13.46 -12.61 -0.75
C ALA A 10 13.60 -12.82 -2.28
N LYS A 11 14.04 -13.99 -2.75
CA LYS A 11 14.11 -14.30 -4.20
C LYS A 11 12.72 -14.35 -4.86
N PHE A 12 11.66 -14.68 -4.10
CA PHE A 12 10.29 -14.68 -4.63
C PHE A 12 9.75 -13.26 -4.90
N SER A 13 10.44 -12.21 -4.46
CA SER A 13 10.12 -10.82 -4.83
C SER A 13 10.02 -10.62 -6.34
N TYR A 14 10.80 -11.35 -7.14
CA TYR A 14 10.74 -11.24 -8.60
C TYR A 14 9.37 -11.65 -9.16
N LEU A 15 8.75 -12.69 -8.57
CA LEU A 15 7.42 -13.14 -8.98
C LEU A 15 6.35 -12.13 -8.57
N TYR A 16 6.46 -11.58 -7.36
CA TYR A 16 5.63 -10.48 -6.91
C TYR A 16 5.67 -9.31 -7.91
N ARG A 17 6.87 -8.86 -8.29
CA ARG A 17 7.05 -7.77 -9.25
C ARG A 17 6.44 -8.08 -10.62
N ASN A 18 6.71 -9.26 -11.15
CA ASN A 18 6.20 -9.67 -12.46
C ASN A 18 4.67 -9.75 -12.50
N HIS A 19 4.03 -10.12 -11.39
CA HIS A 19 2.59 -10.28 -11.31
C HIS A 19 1.86 -8.98 -10.94
N TYR A 20 2.29 -8.30 -9.88
CA TYR A 20 1.57 -7.15 -9.32
C TYR A 20 2.12 -5.79 -9.76
N MET A 21 3.42 -5.71 -10.09
CA MET A 21 4.09 -4.43 -10.37
C MET A 21 4.28 -4.17 -11.85
N ARG A 22 4.30 -5.20 -12.71
CA ARG A 22 4.58 -5.07 -14.15
C ARG A 22 3.63 -4.08 -14.86
N ILE A 23 2.33 -4.18 -14.61
CA ILE A 23 1.31 -3.29 -15.21
C ILE A 23 1.41 -1.86 -14.65
N LEU A 24 1.83 -1.72 -13.38
CA LEU A 24 2.04 -0.42 -12.77
C LEU A 24 3.29 0.26 -13.34
N GLY A 25 4.38 -0.51 -13.52
CA GLY A 25 5.62 -0.03 -14.11
C GLY A 25 5.45 0.48 -15.55
N SER A 26 4.57 -0.14 -16.36
CA SER A 26 4.28 0.38 -17.71
C SER A 26 3.56 1.72 -17.73
N ASN A 27 3.03 2.18 -16.59
CA ASN A 27 2.32 3.45 -16.44
C ASN A 27 3.01 4.38 -15.42
N ILE A 28 4.30 4.17 -15.13
CA ILE A 28 5.02 4.87 -14.06
C ILE A 28 4.96 6.40 -14.21
N GLU A 29 5.13 6.92 -15.43
CA GLU A 29 5.06 8.37 -15.69
C GLU A 29 3.67 8.95 -15.44
N LEU A 30 2.61 8.21 -15.82
CA LEU A 30 1.23 8.63 -15.53
C LEU A 30 0.96 8.61 -14.03
N ILE A 31 1.45 7.59 -13.31
CA ILE A 31 1.33 7.53 -11.84
C ILE A 31 2.06 8.72 -11.20
N ARG A 32 3.23 9.11 -11.73
CA ARG A 32 4.01 10.25 -11.21
C ARG A 32 3.36 11.61 -11.48
N THR A 33 2.74 11.79 -12.65
CA THR A 33 2.33 13.11 -13.14
C THR A 33 0.83 13.38 -13.09
N HIS A 34 0.00 12.34 -13.00
CA HIS A 34 -1.45 12.46 -13.12
C HIS A 34 -2.19 12.01 -11.85
N TRP A 35 -2.97 12.91 -11.23
CA TRP A 35 -3.63 12.66 -9.95
C TRP A 35 -4.47 11.39 -9.94
N TRP A 36 -5.26 11.17 -11.00
CA TRP A 36 -6.16 10.02 -11.09
C TRP A 36 -5.41 8.69 -11.10
N HIS A 37 -4.31 8.59 -11.85
CA HIS A 37 -3.48 7.39 -11.87
C HIS A 37 -2.78 7.14 -10.53
N ALA A 38 -2.31 8.20 -9.86
CA ALA A 38 -1.75 8.12 -8.51
C ALA A 38 -2.80 7.65 -7.48
N PHE A 39 -4.01 8.18 -7.56
CA PHE A 39 -5.12 7.81 -6.68
C PHE A 39 -5.55 6.35 -6.90
N ARG A 40 -5.66 5.90 -8.16
CA ARG A 40 -5.94 4.49 -8.47
C ARG A 40 -4.83 3.57 -7.92
N PHE A 41 -3.57 3.95 -8.08
CA PHE A 41 -2.45 3.22 -7.49
C PHE A 41 -2.58 3.10 -5.97
N LEU A 42 -2.92 4.19 -5.27
CA LEU A 42 -3.18 4.17 -3.82
C LEU A 42 -4.36 3.25 -3.46
N LEU A 43 -5.50 3.37 -4.14
CA LEU A 43 -6.69 2.57 -3.87
C LEU A 43 -6.46 1.06 -4.08
N MET A 44 -5.62 0.68 -5.03
CA MET A 44 -5.24 -0.73 -5.21
C MET A 44 -4.62 -1.35 -3.95
N LYS A 45 -3.97 -0.54 -3.11
CA LYS A 45 -3.34 -0.99 -1.87
C LYS A 45 -4.29 -0.82 -0.69
N LEU A 46 -4.92 0.34 -0.57
CA LEU A 46 -5.76 0.66 0.59
C LEU A 46 -7.08 -0.11 0.63
N LEU A 47 -7.68 -0.49 -0.51
CA LEU A 47 -8.91 -1.28 -0.53
C LEU A 47 -8.65 -2.79 -0.31
N ASN A 48 -7.40 -3.22 -0.39
CA ASN A 48 -7.01 -4.63 -0.21
C ASN A 48 -6.63 -4.91 1.25
N ARG A 49 -7.58 -4.68 2.17
CA ARG A 49 -7.41 -4.79 3.64
C ARG A 49 -7.55 -6.23 4.14
N GLY A 50 -6.95 -7.18 3.44
CA GLY A 50 -7.19 -8.62 3.64
C GLY A 50 -8.56 -9.09 3.13
N ARG A 51 -9.17 -8.33 2.22
CA ARG A 51 -10.43 -8.67 1.54
C ARG A 51 -10.14 -9.47 0.28
N ASN A 52 -11.15 -10.19 -0.20
CA ASN A 52 -11.08 -10.89 -1.48
C ASN A 52 -10.84 -9.87 -2.63
N GLU A 53 -9.91 -10.20 -3.53
CA GLU A 53 -9.53 -9.34 -4.66
C GLU A 53 -10.72 -8.92 -5.53
N ILE A 54 -11.70 -9.80 -5.73
CA ILE A 54 -12.91 -9.51 -6.51
C ILE A 54 -13.70 -8.37 -5.85
N VAL A 55 -13.85 -8.40 -4.52
CA VAL A 55 -14.57 -7.37 -3.78
C VAL A 55 -13.80 -6.05 -3.85
N SER A 56 -12.50 -6.06 -3.61
CA SER A 56 -11.68 -4.84 -3.71
C SER A 56 -11.68 -4.25 -5.13
N ARG A 57 -11.71 -5.10 -6.17
CA ARG A 57 -11.86 -4.66 -7.56
C ARG A 57 -13.22 -4.03 -7.81
N ARG A 58 -14.32 -4.65 -7.36
CA ARG A 58 -15.67 -4.08 -7.49
C ARG A 58 -15.79 -2.72 -6.83
N ILE A 59 -15.23 -2.53 -5.64
CA ILE A 59 -15.25 -1.23 -4.98
C ILE A 59 -14.46 -0.18 -5.79
N ARG A 60 -13.32 -0.56 -6.40
CA ARG A 60 -12.58 0.36 -7.28
C ARG A 60 -13.41 0.75 -8.50
N GLU A 61 -14.01 -0.21 -9.19
CA GLU A 61 -14.90 0.05 -10.33
C GLU A 61 -16.02 1.02 -9.94
N MET A 62 -16.65 0.83 -8.77
CA MET A 62 -17.65 1.76 -8.24
C MET A 62 -17.12 3.19 -8.04
N VAL A 63 -15.86 3.36 -7.61
CA VAL A 63 -15.24 4.69 -7.48
C VAL A 63 -15.00 5.32 -8.84
N GLU A 64 -14.55 4.52 -9.82
CA GLU A 64 -14.34 4.98 -11.20
C GLU A 64 -15.68 5.46 -11.81
N ASP A 65 -16.74 4.66 -11.68
CA ASP A 65 -18.09 4.99 -12.15
C ASP A 65 -18.66 6.25 -11.49
N THR A 66 -18.31 6.48 -10.21
CA THR A 66 -18.76 7.66 -9.46
C THR A 66 -18.19 8.96 -10.04
N PHE A 67 -16.97 8.94 -10.55
CA PHE A 67 -16.29 10.16 -10.95
C PHE A 67 -16.65 10.61 -12.35
N ASP A 68 -17.23 9.72 -13.16
CA ASP A 68 -17.65 10.02 -14.52
C ASP A 68 -18.63 11.21 -14.56
N GLY A 69 -18.24 12.27 -15.26
CA GLY A 69 -19.01 13.52 -15.35
C GLY A 69 -19.15 14.33 -14.04
N ILE A 70 -18.47 13.96 -12.94
CA ILE A 70 -18.48 14.72 -11.67
C ILE A 70 -17.12 15.36 -11.40
N ILE A 71 -16.05 14.60 -11.56
CA ILE A 71 -14.67 15.03 -11.32
C ILE A 71 -13.91 14.90 -12.63
N ASP A 72 -13.10 15.91 -12.97
CA ASP A 72 -12.27 15.88 -14.17
C ASP A 72 -11.08 14.91 -13.99
N ILE A 73 -11.32 13.64 -14.30
CA ILE A 73 -10.31 12.58 -14.25
C ILE A 73 -9.34 12.62 -15.44
N ALA A 74 -9.62 13.43 -16.46
CA ALA A 74 -8.79 13.53 -17.67
C ALA A 74 -7.68 14.58 -17.54
N SER A 75 -7.88 15.61 -16.71
CA SER A 75 -6.85 16.60 -16.42
C SER A 75 -5.89 16.14 -15.33
N PRO A 76 -4.57 16.35 -15.48
CA PRO A 76 -3.54 15.96 -14.50
C PRO A 76 -3.72 16.52 -13.09
N ASP A 77 -4.46 17.62 -12.95
CA ASP A 77 -4.74 18.39 -11.74
C ASP A 77 -6.25 18.56 -11.47
N GLY A 78 -7.11 17.80 -12.15
CA GLY A 78 -8.57 18.00 -12.08
C GLY A 78 -9.16 17.87 -10.66
N ILE A 79 -8.54 17.07 -9.78
CA ILE A 79 -8.94 17.00 -8.37
C ILE A 79 -8.70 18.32 -7.62
N VAL A 80 -7.64 19.07 -7.91
CA VAL A 80 -7.33 20.34 -7.23
C VAL A 80 -8.38 21.40 -7.56
N ARG A 81 -8.94 21.35 -8.77
CA ARG A 81 -10.03 22.23 -9.22
C ARG A 81 -11.41 21.77 -8.77
N THR A 82 -11.50 20.62 -8.11
CA THR A 82 -12.78 20.08 -7.65
C THR A 82 -13.22 20.85 -6.42
N GLY A 83 -14.43 21.41 -6.46
CA GLY A 83 -15.03 22.05 -5.29
C GLY A 83 -15.76 21.07 -4.39
N GLU A 84 -15.96 21.45 -3.12
CA GLU A 84 -16.70 20.66 -2.11
C GLU A 84 -18.08 20.19 -2.57
N LYS A 85 -18.76 20.99 -3.40
CA LYS A 85 -20.06 20.61 -3.99
C LYS A 85 -19.95 19.40 -4.93
N ALA A 86 -18.93 19.35 -5.77
CA ALA A 86 -18.69 18.22 -6.66
C ALA A 86 -18.29 16.98 -5.85
N LEU A 87 -17.47 17.15 -4.82
CA LEU A 87 -17.09 16.07 -3.92
C LEU A 87 -18.29 15.49 -3.15
N SER A 88 -19.20 16.35 -2.68
CA SER A 88 -20.44 15.94 -2.03
C SER A 88 -21.36 15.18 -2.98
N LYS A 89 -21.46 15.62 -4.25
CA LYS A 89 -22.20 14.92 -5.30
C LYS A 89 -21.59 13.54 -5.58
N ALA A 90 -20.26 13.45 -5.70
CA ALA A 90 -19.55 12.19 -5.87
C ALA A 90 -19.79 11.25 -4.68
N ARG A 91 -19.73 11.75 -3.45
CA ARG A 91 -20.04 10.96 -2.26
C ARG A 91 -21.43 10.34 -2.33
N LEU A 92 -22.46 11.14 -2.65
CA LEU A 92 -23.84 10.65 -2.75
C LEU A 92 -23.99 9.58 -3.84
N ALA A 93 -23.42 9.84 -5.02
CA ALA A 93 -23.41 8.86 -6.11
C ALA A 93 -22.71 7.55 -5.71
N PHE A 94 -21.57 7.65 -5.01
CA PHE A 94 -20.89 6.47 -4.48
C PHE A 94 -21.70 5.77 -3.40
N GLU A 95 -22.40 6.48 -2.51
CA GLU A 95 -23.28 5.90 -1.48
C GLU A 95 -24.44 5.12 -2.10
N GLU A 96 -25.02 5.63 -3.19
CA GLU A 96 -26.17 5.04 -3.89
C GLU A 96 -25.79 3.86 -4.81
N ILE A 97 -24.54 3.77 -5.28
CA ILE A 97 -24.16 2.73 -6.25
C ILE A 97 -24.29 1.31 -5.66
N GLN A 98 -24.94 0.43 -6.42
CA GLN A 98 -25.07 -0.99 -6.11
C GLN A 98 -24.65 -1.80 -7.33
N TYR A 99 -23.98 -2.93 -7.11
CA TYR A 99 -23.69 -3.90 -8.17
C TYR A 99 -24.58 -5.13 -7.94
N ASP A 100 -25.36 -5.52 -8.94
CA ASP A 100 -26.29 -6.66 -8.86
C ASP A 100 -27.23 -6.63 -7.64
N GLY A 101 -27.66 -5.43 -7.21
CA GLY A 101 -28.51 -5.24 -6.02
C GLY A 101 -27.81 -5.49 -4.69
N LYS A 102 -26.47 -5.60 -4.68
CA LYS A 102 -25.66 -5.84 -3.48
C LYS A 102 -24.75 -4.65 -3.17
N GLY A 103 -24.68 -4.30 -1.88
CA GLY A 103 -23.66 -3.39 -1.36
C GLY A 103 -22.34 -4.13 -1.16
N TYR A 104 -21.33 -3.82 -1.97
CA TYR A 104 -19.97 -4.34 -1.79
C TYR A 104 -19.11 -3.46 -0.88
N LYS A 105 -19.47 -2.18 -0.77
CA LYS A 105 -18.77 -1.16 0.01
C LYS A 105 -19.30 -1.11 1.45
N SER A 106 -18.40 -0.83 2.38
CA SER A 106 -18.73 -0.55 3.79
C SER A 106 -18.70 0.95 4.06
N GLU A 107 -19.29 1.39 5.17
CA GLU A 107 -19.17 2.77 5.64
C GLU A 107 -17.71 3.22 5.77
N ALA A 108 -16.83 2.30 6.20
CA ALA A 108 -15.40 2.56 6.28
C ALA A 108 -14.75 2.82 4.90
N ASP A 109 -15.27 2.24 3.81
CA ASP A 109 -14.79 2.56 2.45
C ASP A 109 -15.21 3.97 2.04
N ILE A 110 -16.46 4.35 2.32
CA ILE A 110 -16.98 5.68 2.03
C ILE A 110 -16.19 6.73 2.81
N GLN A 111 -15.99 6.52 4.11
CA GLN A 111 -15.23 7.44 4.97
C GLN A 111 -13.75 7.53 4.60
N MET A 112 -13.14 6.43 4.17
CA MET A 112 -11.75 6.46 3.69
C MET A 112 -11.60 7.39 2.49
N ILE A 113 -12.52 7.30 1.53
CA ILE A 113 -12.44 8.05 0.28
C ILE A 113 -12.90 9.50 0.46
N PHE A 114 -14.04 9.71 1.13
CA PHE A 114 -14.76 10.99 1.19
C PHE A 114 -14.78 11.64 2.60
N GLY A 115 -14.17 11.03 3.60
CA GLY A 115 -14.15 11.53 4.98
C GLY A 115 -15.44 11.27 5.77
N SER A 116 -15.49 11.73 7.02
CA SER A 116 -16.70 11.62 7.86
C SER A 116 -17.72 12.72 7.55
N LYS A 117 -19.03 12.43 7.67
CA LYS A 117 -20.10 13.44 7.57
C LYS A 117 -20.20 14.34 8.81
N SER A 118 -19.46 14.04 9.87
CA SER A 118 -19.49 14.75 11.14
C SER A 118 -18.98 16.19 10.96
N SER A 119 -19.81 17.17 11.32
CA SER A 119 -19.40 18.56 11.50
C SER A 119 -18.91 18.75 12.94
N GLY A 120 -17.58 18.85 13.15
CA GLY A 120 -16.95 19.02 14.46
C GLY A 120 -15.46 18.64 14.47
N GLU A 121 -14.80 18.67 15.64
CA GLU A 121 -13.38 18.28 15.81
C GLU A 121 -13.10 16.81 15.40
N ASP A 122 -14.13 15.95 15.35
CA ASP A 122 -14.05 14.55 14.90
C ASP A 122 -14.17 14.36 13.37
N SER A 123 -14.17 15.44 12.58
CA SER A 123 -14.19 15.34 11.13
C SER A 123 -12.84 14.82 10.61
N ARG A 124 -12.78 13.51 10.30
CA ARG A 124 -11.62 12.94 9.62
C ARG A 124 -11.70 13.22 8.13
N GLN A 125 -10.64 13.82 7.62
CA GLN A 125 -10.44 14.07 6.19
C GLN A 125 -10.36 12.75 5.42
N GLY A 126 -11.09 12.64 4.31
CA GLY A 126 -10.95 11.53 3.37
C GLY A 126 -9.76 11.74 2.43
N ILE A 127 -9.41 10.71 1.68
CA ILE A 127 -8.33 10.78 0.69
C ILE A 127 -8.58 11.91 -0.30
N LEU A 128 -9.80 12.08 -0.82
CA LEU A 128 -10.07 13.07 -1.86
C LEU A 128 -9.89 14.50 -1.38
N GLN A 129 -10.36 14.82 -0.16
CA GLN A 129 -10.09 16.13 0.44
C GLN A 129 -8.58 16.32 0.65
N PHE A 130 -7.84 15.27 1.01
CA PHE A 130 -6.38 15.36 1.13
C PHE A 130 -5.74 15.67 -0.22
N LEU A 131 -6.14 14.98 -1.29
CA LEU A 131 -5.64 15.26 -2.64
C LEU A 131 -5.94 16.70 -3.07
N MET A 132 -7.14 17.21 -2.81
CA MET A 132 -7.51 18.61 -3.10
C MET A 132 -6.57 19.63 -2.43
N ALA A 133 -6.01 19.30 -1.26
CA ALA A 133 -5.08 20.17 -0.53
C ALA A 133 -3.63 20.09 -1.04
N LEU A 134 -3.30 19.11 -1.89
CA LEU A 134 -1.97 18.99 -2.48
C LEU A 134 -1.82 19.92 -3.69
N PRO A 135 -0.64 20.56 -3.89
CA PRO A 135 -0.42 21.47 -5.02
C PRO A 135 -0.76 20.91 -6.40
N SER A 136 -0.53 19.62 -6.63
CA SER A 136 -0.82 18.93 -7.90
C SER A 136 -1.93 17.88 -7.80
N GLY A 137 -2.51 17.67 -6.60
CA GLY A 137 -3.44 16.56 -6.37
C GLY A 137 -2.82 15.16 -6.43
N ASN A 138 -1.53 15.05 -6.71
CA ASN A 138 -0.86 13.78 -6.93
C ASN A 138 -0.15 13.29 -5.65
N ILE A 139 -0.76 12.28 -4.98
CA ILE A 139 -0.21 11.70 -3.75
C ILE A 139 1.12 10.99 -3.96
N VAL A 140 1.39 10.44 -5.14
CA VAL A 140 2.65 9.76 -5.44
C VAL A 140 3.78 10.76 -5.50
N GLN A 141 3.63 11.84 -6.27
CA GLN A 141 4.64 12.90 -6.34
C GLN A 141 4.84 13.58 -4.97
N TYR A 142 3.74 13.79 -4.22
CA TYR A 142 3.83 14.24 -2.84
C TYR A 142 4.66 13.28 -1.98
N SER A 143 4.38 11.98 -2.02
CA SER A 143 5.07 10.97 -1.22
C SER A 143 6.56 10.87 -1.59
N ILE A 144 6.89 10.92 -2.88
CA ILE A 144 8.29 10.95 -3.36
C ILE A 144 9.02 12.14 -2.74
N ASN A 145 8.46 13.35 -2.86
CA ASN A 145 9.07 14.56 -2.32
C ASN A 145 9.27 14.46 -0.79
N GLN A 146 8.28 13.94 -0.07
CA GLN A 146 8.38 13.76 1.38
C GLN A 146 9.46 12.74 1.76
N ILE A 147 9.58 11.62 1.04
CA ILE A 147 10.62 10.61 1.29
C ILE A 147 12.00 11.19 1.01
N GLN A 148 12.18 11.93 -0.07
CA GLN A 148 13.43 12.62 -0.40
C GLN A 148 13.83 13.66 0.66
N ASN A 149 12.85 14.22 1.37
CA ASN A 149 13.06 15.09 2.53
C ASN A 149 13.13 14.33 3.87
N HIS A 150 13.46 13.03 3.85
CA HIS A 150 13.59 12.16 5.02
C HIS A 150 12.30 12.06 5.89
N SER A 151 11.13 12.24 5.29
CA SER A 151 9.84 12.27 5.98
C SER A 151 8.93 11.08 5.64
N ILE A 152 9.50 9.88 5.44
CA ILE A 152 8.72 8.66 5.18
C ILE A 152 7.74 8.33 6.32
N ALA A 153 8.16 8.55 7.58
CA ALA A 153 7.31 8.38 8.76
C ALA A 153 6.09 9.31 8.70
N GLY A 154 6.28 10.56 8.27
CA GLY A 154 5.21 11.54 8.12
C GLY A 154 4.19 11.13 7.06
N VAL A 155 4.64 10.59 5.92
CA VAL A 155 3.73 10.02 4.91
C VAL A 155 2.96 8.83 5.47
N TYR A 156 3.64 7.93 6.18
CA TYR A 156 2.99 6.79 6.83
C TYR A 156 1.91 7.21 7.83
N GLU A 157 2.20 8.19 8.68
CA GLU A 157 1.27 8.72 9.68
C GLU A 157 0.05 9.36 9.02
N GLN A 158 0.25 10.17 7.98
CA GLN A 158 -0.84 10.78 7.21
C GLN A 158 -1.74 9.72 6.56
N LEU A 159 -1.15 8.67 5.97
CA LEU A 159 -1.94 7.56 5.42
C LEU A 159 -2.78 6.87 6.49
N CYS A 160 -2.23 6.66 7.69
CA CYS A 160 -2.93 6.03 8.81
C CYS A 160 -4.03 6.91 9.44
N GLN A 161 -4.07 8.21 9.13
CA GLN A 161 -5.16 9.09 9.55
C GLN A 161 -6.45 8.84 8.74
N PHE A 162 -6.34 8.29 7.53
CA PHE A 162 -7.51 7.97 6.72
C PHE A 162 -8.35 6.86 7.38
N PRO A 163 -9.68 7.03 7.47
CA PRO A 163 -10.56 6.05 8.09
C PRO A 163 -10.34 4.63 7.54
N GLY A 164 -10.07 3.68 8.43
CA GLY A 164 -9.89 2.28 8.08
C GLY A 164 -8.59 1.95 7.34
N VAL A 165 -7.62 2.88 7.29
CA VAL A 165 -6.24 2.61 6.87
C VAL A 165 -5.40 2.37 8.12
N GLY A 166 -4.80 1.18 8.20
CA GLY A 166 -3.81 0.85 9.23
C GLY A 166 -2.46 0.52 8.63
N HIS A 167 -1.56 0.01 9.47
CA HIS A 167 -0.19 -0.33 9.10
C HIS A 167 -0.07 -1.11 7.78
N ILE A 168 -0.88 -2.15 7.59
CA ILE A 168 -0.83 -2.99 6.37
C ILE A 168 -1.05 -2.14 5.10
N GLY A 169 -2.08 -1.30 5.09
CA GLY A 169 -2.42 -0.48 3.92
C GLY A 169 -1.35 0.58 3.64
N ALA A 170 -0.94 1.31 4.67
CA ALA A 170 0.06 2.36 4.56
C ALA A 170 1.43 1.79 4.13
N ALA A 171 1.92 0.74 4.80
CA ALA A 171 3.21 0.13 4.48
C ALA A 171 3.18 -0.57 3.11
N THR A 172 2.06 -1.17 2.71
CA THR A 172 1.92 -1.76 1.36
C THR A 172 2.02 -0.69 0.27
N TYR A 173 1.37 0.46 0.46
CA TYR A 173 1.50 1.59 -0.47
C TYR A 173 2.95 2.09 -0.55
N LEU A 174 3.58 2.35 0.59
CA LEU A 174 4.96 2.87 0.62
C LEU A 174 5.96 1.88 0.03
N ARG A 175 5.84 0.58 0.35
CA ARG A 175 6.65 -0.50 -0.22
C ARG A 175 6.61 -0.49 -1.74
N ASP A 176 5.40 -0.46 -2.30
CA ASP A 176 5.19 -0.56 -3.73
C ASP A 176 5.57 0.74 -4.45
N LEU A 177 5.40 1.89 -3.78
CA LEU A 177 5.91 3.18 -4.25
C LEU A 177 7.45 3.15 -4.35
N VAL A 178 8.13 2.74 -3.28
CA VAL A 178 9.60 2.64 -3.25
C VAL A 178 10.10 1.62 -4.26
N GLU A 179 9.39 0.52 -4.50
CA GLU A 179 9.77 -0.42 -5.56
C GLU A 179 9.65 0.20 -6.96
N LEU A 180 8.57 0.95 -7.25
CA LEU A 180 8.40 1.59 -8.56
C LEU A 180 9.46 2.65 -8.84
N PHE A 181 9.80 3.44 -7.83
CA PHE A 181 10.74 4.56 -7.93
C PHE A 181 12.07 4.24 -7.22
N TYR A 182 12.50 2.98 -7.26
CA TYR A 182 13.64 2.49 -6.47
C TYR A 182 14.93 3.28 -6.76
N ASP A 183 15.22 3.54 -8.03
CA ASP A 183 16.43 4.25 -8.45
C ASP A 183 16.48 5.69 -7.91
N GLU A 184 15.33 6.29 -7.59
CA GLU A 184 15.21 7.64 -7.01
C GLU A 184 15.13 7.63 -5.47
N LEU A 185 14.61 6.55 -4.88
CA LEU A 185 14.26 6.48 -3.46
C LEU A 185 15.17 5.59 -2.60
N ASP A 186 16.07 4.79 -3.20
CA ASP A 186 16.93 3.85 -2.46
C ASP A 186 17.73 4.56 -1.37
N GLU A 187 18.47 5.62 -1.71
CA GLU A 187 19.31 6.41 -0.77
C GLU A 187 18.54 6.90 0.45
N TYR A 188 17.26 7.25 0.29
CA TYR A 188 16.41 7.79 1.34
C TYR A 188 15.74 6.71 2.20
N THR A 189 15.84 5.43 1.80
CA THR A 189 15.17 4.30 2.43
C THR A 189 16.15 3.22 2.91
N LYS A 190 17.43 3.57 3.06
CA LYS A 190 18.51 2.65 3.45
C LYS A 190 18.58 2.32 4.93
N THR A 191 17.94 3.08 5.82
CA THR A 191 18.01 2.86 7.27
C THR A 191 16.94 1.89 7.74
N VAL A 192 17.19 1.17 8.84
CA VAL A 192 16.18 0.30 9.48
C VAL A 192 14.91 1.09 9.82
N ASP A 193 15.07 2.30 10.36
CA ASP A 193 13.93 3.16 10.70
C ASP A 193 13.05 3.45 9.48
N SER A 194 13.66 3.82 8.34
CA SER A 194 12.90 4.07 7.11
C SER A 194 12.24 2.78 6.59
N GLN A 195 12.94 1.65 6.67
CA GLN A 195 12.46 0.35 6.19
C GLN A 195 11.31 -0.21 7.01
N THR A 196 11.23 0.17 8.28
CA THR A 196 10.12 -0.20 9.17
C THR A 196 8.76 0.23 8.58
N TYR A 197 8.71 1.35 7.85
CA TYR A 197 7.49 1.84 7.19
C TYR A 197 7.21 1.17 5.83
N LEU A 198 8.12 0.34 5.31
CA LEU A 198 8.03 -0.35 4.02
C LEU A 198 7.66 -1.83 4.14
N VAL A 199 7.54 -2.34 5.36
CA VAL A 199 7.27 -3.76 5.61
C VAL A 199 5.86 -3.91 6.16
N PRO A 200 4.86 -4.20 5.33
CA PRO A 200 3.53 -4.56 5.83
C PRO A 200 3.59 -5.90 6.58
N VAL A 201 3.24 -5.91 7.86
CA VAL A 201 3.19 -7.13 8.68
C VAL A 201 1.74 -7.60 8.90
N ASP A 202 1.28 -8.46 8.01
CA ASP A 202 0.00 -9.16 8.12
C ASP A 202 0.16 -10.60 8.68
N ALA A 203 -0.93 -11.37 8.72
CA ALA A 203 -0.88 -12.75 9.19
C ALA A 203 0.01 -13.65 8.32
N CYS A 204 0.08 -13.37 7.02
CA CYS A 204 0.88 -14.10 6.05
C CYS A 204 2.37 -13.86 6.26
N VAL A 205 2.77 -12.59 6.34
CA VAL A 205 4.16 -12.18 6.63
C VAL A 205 4.58 -12.71 7.99
N ARG A 206 3.71 -12.66 9.02
CA ARG A 206 4.00 -13.27 10.33
C ARG A 206 4.32 -14.75 10.25
N ARG A 207 3.54 -15.49 9.45
CA ARG A 207 3.75 -16.93 9.25
C ARG A 207 5.08 -17.20 8.53
N VAL A 208 5.38 -16.50 7.45
CA VAL A 208 6.67 -16.66 6.72
C VAL A 208 7.86 -16.27 7.59
N ALA A 209 7.74 -15.18 8.35
CA ALA A 209 8.77 -14.72 9.28
C ALA A 209 9.10 -15.78 10.33
N LYS A 210 8.07 -16.37 10.97
CA LYS A 210 8.24 -17.47 11.92
C LYS A 210 8.96 -18.67 11.30
N GLU A 211 8.57 -19.08 10.08
CA GLU A 211 9.21 -20.19 9.36
C GLU A 211 10.66 -19.87 8.95
N SER A 212 11.02 -18.59 8.86
CA SER A 212 12.38 -18.12 8.61
C SER A 212 13.20 -17.94 9.90
N GLY A 213 12.61 -18.24 11.07
CA GLY A 213 13.23 -18.07 12.37
C GLY A 213 13.29 -16.63 12.88
N ILE A 214 12.45 -15.74 12.35
CA ILE A 214 12.23 -14.38 12.86
C ILE A 214 11.09 -14.46 13.88
N MET A 215 11.40 -14.14 15.14
CA MET A 215 10.45 -14.16 16.23
C MET A 215 9.99 -12.74 16.56
N PHE A 216 8.70 -12.56 16.78
CA PHE A 216 8.13 -11.28 17.19
C PHE A 216 7.71 -11.36 18.65
N ASP A 217 8.37 -10.57 19.49
CA ASP A 217 8.08 -10.48 20.93
C ASP A 217 7.05 -9.38 21.25
N CYS A 218 6.66 -8.61 20.24
CA CYS A 218 5.75 -7.48 20.34
C CYS A 218 4.46 -7.71 19.54
N SER A 219 3.36 -7.09 19.96
CA SER A 219 2.09 -7.11 19.22
C SER A 219 1.94 -5.94 18.24
N SER A 220 2.72 -4.87 18.40
CA SER A 220 2.68 -3.69 17.54
C SER A 220 3.18 -4.03 16.14
N PRO A 221 2.37 -3.82 15.07
CA PRO A 221 2.79 -4.11 13.71
C PRO A 221 4.05 -3.33 13.27
N LEU A 222 4.22 -2.11 13.75
CA LEU A 222 5.38 -1.28 13.42
C LEU A 222 6.65 -1.81 14.09
N GLU A 223 6.57 -2.27 15.34
CA GLU A 223 7.70 -2.92 16.01
C GLU A 223 8.03 -4.27 15.36
N GLN A 224 7.02 -5.05 14.94
CA GLN A 224 7.24 -6.27 14.16
C GLN A 224 7.96 -5.98 12.83
N ALA A 225 7.58 -4.89 12.16
CA ALA A 225 8.22 -4.45 10.93
C ALA A 225 9.69 -4.07 11.14
N ARG A 226 10.00 -3.40 12.26
CA ARG A 226 11.38 -3.08 12.68
C ARG A 226 12.19 -4.35 12.90
N THR A 227 11.68 -5.30 13.70
CA THR A 227 12.34 -6.59 13.94
C THR A 227 12.62 -7.35 12.64
N LEU A 228 11.68 -7.35 11.69
CA LEU A 228 11.89 -7.99 10.39
C LEU A 228 12.97 -7.27 9.57
N ALA A 229 12.96 -5.94 9.55
CA ALA A 229 13.97 -5.15 8.86
C ALA A 229 15.37 -5.38 9.44
N GLU A 230 15.51 -5.44 10.77
CA GLU A 230 16.75 -5.76 11.48
C GLU A 230 17.25 -7.16 11.14
N ALA A 231 16.38 -8.18 11.23
CA ALA A 231 16.74 -9.56 10.88
C ALA A 231 17.23 -9.67 9.42
N CYS A 232 16.60 -8.95 8.49
CA CYS A 232 17.07 -8.90 7.10
C CYS A 232 18.44 -8.22 6.99
N ARG A 233 18.74 -7.20 7.80
CA ARG A 233 20.02 -6.50 7.79
C ARG A 233 21.18 -7.33 8.30
N GLU A 234 20.92 -8.18 9.28
CA GLU A 234 21.91 -9.13 9.78
C GLU A 234 22.33 -10.14 8.71
N VAL A 235 21.42 -10.48 7.79
CA VAL A 235 21.67 -11.42 6.69
C VAL A 235 22.41 -10.78 5.52
N SER A 236 22.19 -9.50 5.23
CA SER A 236 22.81 -8.84 4.07
C SER A 236 22.96 -7.33 4.23
N ILE A 237 24.09 -6.82 3.73
CA ILE A 237 24.32 -5.39 3.55
C ILE A 237 23.42 -4.77 2.48
N VAL A 238 22.82 -5.59 1.59
CA VAL A 238 21.95 -5.11 0.51
C VAL A 238 20.68 -4.50 1.10
N HIS A 239 20.53 -3.18 0.93
CA HIS A 239 19.43 -2.43 1.51
C HIS A 239 18.05 -2.88 1.02
N LYS A 240 17.94 -3.44 -0.19
CA LYS A 240 16.68 -3.94 -0.74
C LYS A 240 16.14 -5.22 -0.07
N LEU A 241 16.91 -5.87 0.82
CA LEU A 241 16.52 -7.19 1.33
C LEU A 241 15.20 -7.20 2.13
N PRO A 242 14.89 -6.26 3.05
CA PRO A 242 13.59 -6.24 3.73
C PRO A 242 12.41 -6.06 2.78
N LEU A 243 12.57 -5.18 1.77
CA LEU A 243 11.58 -4.94 0.73
C LEU A 243 11.30 -6.23 -0.07
N ASN A 244 12.37 -6.88 -0.53
CA ASN A 244 12.30 -8.14 -1.27
C ASN A 244 11.70 -9.27 -0.41
N PHE A 245 12.07 -9.35 0.87
CA PHE A 245 11.50 -10.32 1.79
C PHE A 245 9.99 -10.13 1.94
N SER A 246 9.53 -8.89 2.16
CA SER A 246 8.10 -8.58 2.27
C SER A 246 7.33 -8.99 1.01
N GLN A 247 7.82 -8.61 -0.18
CA GLN A 247 7.20 -8.99 -1.46
C GLN A 247 7.18 -10.51 -1.65
N GLY A 248 8.29 -11.19 -1.34
CA GLY A 248 8.40 -12.64 -1.43
C GLY A 248 7.46 -13.36 -0.47
N ALA A 249 7.34 -12.89 0.77
CA ALA A 249 6.44 -13.43 1.77
C ALA A 249 4.96 -13.33 1.34
N VAL A 250 4.57 -12.19 0.75
CA VAL A 250 3.23 -12.00 0.18
C VAL A 250 2.99 -12.98 -0.97
N TRP A 251 3.94 -13.10 -1.91
CA TRP A 251 3.83 -14.03 -3.03
C TRP A 251 3.67 -15.49 -2.60
N LEU A 252 4.50 -15.94 -1.66
CA LEU A 252 4.45 -17.31 -1.14
C LEU A 252 3.09 -17.63 -0.49
N CYS A 253 2.46 -16.64 0.13
CA CYS A 253 1.17 -16.82 0.78
C CYS A 253 -0.01 -16.84 -0.18
N ASP A 254 0.02 -16.10 -1.28
CA ASP A 254 -1.10 -15.99 -2.23
C ASP A 254 -1.29 -17.26 -3.07
N LYS A 255 -0.21 -17.98 -3.40
CA LYS A 255 -0.27 -19.03 -4.43
C LYS A 255 -0.19 -20.46 -3.92
N THR A 256 0.64 -20.80 -2.93
CA THR A 256 0.88 -22.22 -2.53
C THR A 256 1.72 -22.30 -1.24
N PHE A 257 1.27 -21.68 -0.15
CA PHE A 257 2.07 -21.57 1.08
C PHE A 257 2.65 -22.91 1.56
N GLU A 258 1.81 -23.96 1.71
CA GLU A 258 2.27 -25.24 2.25
C GLU A 258 3.23 -25.99 1.31
N SER A 259 2.91 -26.05 0.02
CA SER A 259 3.72 -26.76 -0.97
C SER A 259 5.08 -26.07 -1.18
N LEU A 260 5.12 -24.74 -1.33
CA LEU A 260 6.38 -24.02 -1.55
C LEU A 260 7.26 -23.97 -0.31
N MET A 261 6.69 -23.79 0.88
CA MET A 261 7.48 -23.80 2.12
C MET A 261 8.09 -25.18 2.39
N SER A 262 7.38 -26.26 2.06
CA SER A 262 7.92 -27.62 2.17
C SER A 262 9.11 -27.86 1.22
N MET A 263 9.09 -27.29 0.01
CA MET A 263 10.19 -27.36 -0.94
C MET A 263 11.40 -26.55 -0.46
N LEU A 264 11.17 -25.32 0.03
CA LEU A 264 12.24 -24.46 0.52
C LEU A 264 12.99 -25.05 1.71
N LYS A 265 12.31 -25.79 2.57
CA LYS A 265 12.91 -26.51 3.70
C LYS A 265 13.71 -27.75 3.27
N ARG A 266 13.30 -28.44 2.20
CA ARG A 266 13.98 -29.65 1.70
C ARG A 266 15.32 -29.37 1.04
N GLU A 267 15.54 -28.15 0.55
CA GLU A 267 16.82 -27.73 -0.05
C GLU A 267 17.84 -27.21 0.99
N LEU A 268 17.52 -27.19 2.28
CA LEU A 268 18.51 -26.92 3.33
C LEU A 268 19.26 -28.23 3.64
N PRO A 269 20.60 -28.28 3.53
CA PRO A 269 21.34 -29.35 4.18
C PRO A 269 21.10 -29.22 5.69
N GLY A 270 20.75 -30.33 6.33
CA GLY A 270 20.58 -30.40 7.79
C GLY A 270 21.85 -30.06 8.55
#